data_AF-A0A1B0CBY8-F1
#
_entry.id   AF-A0A1B0CBY8-F1
#
_cell.length_a   1.000
_cell.length_b   1.000
_cell.length_c   1.000
_cell.angle_alpha   90.00
_cell.angle_beta   90.00
_cell.angle_gamma   90.00
#
_symmetry.space_group_name_H-M   'P 1'
#
loop_
_entity.id
_entity.type
_entity.pdbx_description
1 polymer ?
#
loop_
_entity_poly.entity_id
_entity_poly.type
_entity_poly.pdbx_seq_one_letter_code
_entity_poly.pdbx_strand_id
1 'polypeptide(L)'
;MPAGKNSPGCSGWQQANKGSKRPSEIPSSSNTTMKQPKVTYWLAAKPAEPAETQNRFDPISPTNEPMDTNTASEETQEVTKETKEPKPSPIFLYNLEDIAPLRDYLSKVAGEEKFSLKCLINGAIKVQVLTAEAYNAVIKYSSEKRLELHTYQFKSERAFRVVLKGLHSSTKAEDIKTELERLGHKVQSIINVRQRTTKVPLSMFNVNLERKDSNKEIYKINRMLHCVVEFQPPRAKRELPQCCRCQQFGHTKAYCSRKPRCVKCSGEHLTAECPRKERDPQVKCANCGGAHPANYRGCEIHKQLQRRYFPKLREKTLARTGNSDNGNQNVNNGMTITPGLSFSGVVRGNTQTTANPSNNPSPVQYSNDMSELKEMMKGLMQQMSAMMTLLTQI
;
A
#
# COMPACT_ATOMS: atom_id res chain seq x y z
N MET A 1 -16.68 22.31 66.56
CA MET A 1 -15.55 21.82 67.39
C MET A 1 -15.77 20.33 67.67
N PRO A 2 -15.15 19.40 66.93
CA PRO A 2 -15.06 18.00 67.32
C PRO A 2 -13.63 17.63 67.74
N ALA A 3 -13.51 16.73 68.70
CA ALA A 3 -12.31 15.96 69.04
C ALA A 3 -12.78 14.58 69.51
N GLY A 4 -12.21 13.43 69.13
CA GLY A 4 -11.12 13.15 68.21
C GLY A 4 -10.92 11.62 68.10
N LYS A 5 -10.24 11.23 67.02
CA LYS A 5 -9.27 10.12 66.86
C LYS A 5 -9.70 8.68 67.21
N ASN A 6 -9.74 7.81 66.20
CA ASN A 6 -8.66 6.83 65.91
C ASN A 6 -9.01 5.92 64.72
N SER A 7 -8.07 5.79 63.78
CA SER A 7 -7.88 4.64 62.88
C SER A 7 -6.58 3.97 63.33
N PRO A 8 -6.41 2.63 63.24
CA PRO A 8 -6.05 1.99 61.97
C PRO A 8 -6.52 0.52 61.83
N GLY A 9 -6.36 -0.09 60.65
CA GLY A 9 -6.34 -1.56 60.55
C GLY A 9 -6.81 -2.15 59.23
N CYS A 10 -5.85 -2.50 58.39
CA CYS A 10 -6.01 -3.31 57.19
C CYS A 10 -5.87 -4.80 57.58
N SER A 11 -6.73 -5.68 57.03
CA SER A 11 -6.55 -7.12 56.74
C SER A 11 -7.75 -8.00 57.15
N GLY A 12 -8.19 -8.88 56.24
CA GLY A 12 -9.18 -9.91 56.51
C GLY A 12 -9.87 -10.44 55.26
N TRP A 13 -9.23 -11.38 54.57
CA TRP A 13 -9.82 -12.16 53.46
C TRP A 13 -11.05 -12.93 53.94
N GLN A 14 -12.15 -12.90 53.18
CA GLN A 14 -13.26 -13.84 53.35
C GLN A 14 -13.19 -14.95 52.30
N GLN A 15 -13.15 -16.20 52.77
CA GLN A 15 -13.23 -17.42 51.98
C GLN A 15 -14.65 -17.62 51.44
N ALA A 16 -14.77 -17.87 50.13
CA ALA A 16 -15.98 -18.43 49.54
C ALA A 16 -15.80 -19.94 49.32
N ASN A 17 -16.79 -20.70 49.81
CA ASN A 17 -16.83 -22.16 49.90
C ASN A 17 -16.63 -22.91 48.58
N LYS A 18 -15.86 -24.01 48.65
CA LYS A 18 -15.84 -25.10 47.67
C LYS A 18 -17.07 -25.99 47.88
N GLY A 19 -17.86 -26.21 46.83
CA GLY A 19 -18.98 -27.17 46.89
C GLY A 19 -19.70 -27.42 45.57
N SER A 20 -19.42 -28.58 44.98
CA SER A 20 -20.16 -29.32 43.95
C SER A 20 -20.09 -28.89 42.48
N LYS A 21 -19.57 -29.82 41.68
CA LYS A 21 -19.56 -29.86 40.21
C LYS A 21 -21.00 -29.91 39.68
N ARG A 22 -21.33 -29.10 38.68
CA ARG A 22 -22.51 -29.31 37.81
C ARG A 22 -22.05 -29.86 36.46
N PRO A 23 -22.76 -30.84 35.88
CA PRO A 23 -22.34 -31.52 34.67
C PRO A 23 -22.46 -30.65 33.43
N SER A 24 -21.66 -31.00 32.43
CA SER A 24 -21.62 -30.40 31.11
C SER A 24 -22.87 -30.77 30.33
N GLU A 25 -23.63 -29.78 29.85
CA GLU A 25 -24.68 -30.00 28.84
C GLU A 25 -24.17 -29.50 27.48
N ILE A 26 -23.77 -30.47 26.68
CA ILE A 26 -23.48 -30.33 25.25
C ILE A 26 -24.84 -30.26 24.54
N PRO A 27 -25.13 -29.24 23.71
CA PRO A 27 -26.28 -29.33 22.83
C PRO A 27 -25.98 -30.37 21.75
N SER A 28 -26.80 -31.41 21.74
CA SER A 28 -26.78 -32.54 20.82
C SER A 28 -26.93 -32.09 19.37
N SER A 29 -26.07 -32.63 18.52
CA SER A 29 -26.08 -32.42 17.08
C SER A 29 -27.32 -33.07 16.44
N SER A 30 -28.31 -32.28 16.08
CA SER A 30 -29.24 -32.69 15.02
C SER A 30 -28.52 -32.51 13.68
N ASN A 31 -28.03 -33.62 13.12
CA ASN A 31 -27.57 -33.70 11.73
C ASN A 31 -28.77 -33.50 10.79
N THR A 32 -29.08 -32.24 10.49
CA THR A 32 -29.87 -31.92 9.30
C THR A 32 -28.90 -31.45 8.25
N THR A 33 -28.57 -32.34 7.30
CA THR A 33 -27.80 -32.01 6.10
C THR A 33 -28.58 -30.97 5.31
N MET A 34 -28.27 -29.68 5.51
CA MET A 34 -28.69 -28.64 4.58
C MET A 34 -27.94 -28.87 3.28
N LYS A 35 -28.59 -29.57 2.34
CA LYS A 35 -28.14 -29.66 0.96
C LYS A 35 -27.95 -28.23 0.46
N GLN A 36 -26.75 -27.91 -0.03
CA GLN A 36 -26.52 -26.66 -0.72
C GLN A 36 -27.57 -26.48 -1.82
N PRO A 37 -28.13 -25.27 -2.03
CA PRO A 37 -28.95 -25.04 -3.19
C PRO A 37 -28.09 -25.34 -4.43
N LYS A 38 -28.52 -26.31 -5.24
CA LYS A 38 -27.90 -26.59 -6.54
C LYS A 38 -27.90 -25.28 -7.31
N VAL A 39 -26.71 -24.77 -7.60
CA VAL A 39 -26.53 -23.68 -8.55
C VAL A 39 -26.99 -24.21 -9.90
N THR A 40 -28.21 -23.86 -10.31
CA THR A 40 -28.70 -24.11 -11.65
C THR A 40 -27.89 -23.23 -12.60
N TYR A 41 -27.00 -23.88 -13.34
CA TYR A 41 -26.21 -23.32 -14.42
C TYR A 41 -27.17 -22.67 -15.43
N TRP A 42 -27.18 -21.34 -15.55
CA TRP A 42 -27.98 -20.58 -16.53
C TRP A 42 -27.43 -20.72 -17.96
N LEU A 43 -26.83 -21.86 -18.26
CA LEU A 43 -26.20 -22.22 -19.52
C LEU A 43 -26.82 -23.54 -19.99
N ALA A 44 -28.07 -23.42 -20.44
CA ALA A 44 -28.77 -24.35 -21.34
C ALA A 44 -29.99 -23.59 -21.88
N ALA A 45 -30.19 -23.29 -23.16
CA ALA A 45 -29.42 -23.45 -24.39
C ALA A 45 -30.03 -22.50 -25.45
N LYS A 46 -29.23 -22.07 -26.44
CA LYS A 46 -29.58 -22.19 -27.87
C LYS A 46 -28.28 -22.51 -28.61
N PRO A 47 -28.26 -23.46 -29.56
CA PRO A 47 -27.08 -23.67 -30.41
C PRO A 47 -26.92 -22.42 -31.27
N ALA A 48 -25.82 -21.69 -31.09
CA ALA A 48 -25.42 -20.65 -32.03
C ALA A 48 -24.64 -21.31 -33.16
N GLU A 49 -24.89 -20.87 -34.39
CA GLU A 49 -24.15 -21.28 -35.59
C GLU A 49 -22.62 -21.16 -35.38
N PRO A 50 -21.81 -22.04 -35.98
CA PRO A 50 -20.37 -22.04 -35.77
C PRO A 50 -19.77 -20.72 -36.28
N ALA A 51 -19.35 -19.87 -35.36
CA ALA A 51 -18.58 -18.69 -35.69
C ALA A 51 -17.17 -19.13 -36.12
N GLU A 52 -16.80 -18.86 -37.36
CA GLU A 52 -15.42 -19.01 -37.82
C GLU A 52 -14.53 -18.00 -37.08
N THR A 53 -13.69 -18.51 -36.17
CA THR A 53 -12.64 -17.72 -35.54
C THR A 53 -11.31 -18.04 -36.22
N GLN A 54 -10.77 -17.10 -36.98
CA GLN A 54 -9.41 -17.22 -37.51
C GLN A 54 -8.39 -16.86 -36.42
N ASN A 55 -7.43 -17.76 -36.20
CA ASN A 55 -6.33 -17.53 -35.28
C ASN A 55 -5.38 -16.47 -35.85
N ARG A 56 -4.96 -15.53 -35.01
CA ARG A 56 -4.08 -14.41 -35.39
C ARG A 56 -2.64 -14.83 -35.78
N PHE A 57 -2.33 -16.12 -35.75
CA PHE A 57 -1.00 -16.64 -36.01
C PHE A 57 -1.10 -17.90 -36.87
N ASP A 58 -1.54 -17.74 -38.12
CA ASP A 58 -1.31 -18.76 -39.14
C ASP A 58 0.09 -18.57 -39.77
N PRO A 59 0.87 -19.66 -39.95
CA PRO A 59 2.15 -19.60 -40.63
C PRO A 59 1.94 -19.42 -42.13
N ILE A 60 2.56 -18.37 -42.68
CA ILE A 60 2.53 -18.04 -44.11
C ILE A 60 3.10 -19.22 -44.90
N SER A 61 2.27 -19.87 -45.71
CA SER A 61 2.72 -20.87 -46.69
C SER A 61 3.23 -20.16 -47.94
N PRO A 62 4.38 -20.57 -48.50
CA PRO A 62 4.95 -19.93 -49.68
C PRO A 62 4.20 -20.41 -50.91
N THR A 63 3.57 -19.50 -51.64
CA THR A 63 3.08 -19.80 -52.99
C THR A 63 3.90 -18.97 -53.96
N ASN A 64 4.67 -19.67 -54.80
CA ASN A 64 5.37 -19.14 -55.95
C ASN A 64 4.38 -18.86 -57.09
N GLU A 65 4.84 -18.04 -58.05
CA GLU A 65 4.25 -17.65 -59.36
C GLU A 65 3.61 -16.23 -59.37
N PRO A 66 3.73 -15.47 -60.48
CA PRO A 66 4.93 -14.73 -60.81
C PRO A 66 4.68 -13.21 -60.94
N MET A 67 5.81 -12.53 -61.07
CA MET A 67 6.06 -11.10 -61.28
C MET A 67 5.16 -10.45 -62.35
N ASP A 68 4.47 -9.37 -61.97
CA ASP A 68 4.10 -8.30 -62.90
C ASP A 68 4.38 -6.93 -62.26
N THR A 69 5.16 -6.16 -63.01
CA THR A 69 5.64 -4.81 -62.71
C THR A 69 4.50 -3.80 -62.68
N ASN A 70 4.43 -2.94 -61.66
CA ASN A 70 4.13 -1.52 -61.86
C ASN A 70 4.46 -0.66 -60.63
N THR A 71 5.10 0.46 -60.95
CA THR A 71 5.63 1.53 -60.10
C THR A 71 4.54 2.34 -59.39
N ALA A 72 4.82 2.73 -58.14
CA ALA A 72 4.55 4.04 -57.52
C ALA A 72 3.79 4.03 -56.18
N SER A 73 4.31 4.89 -55.29
CA SER A 73 3.73 5.49 -54.07
C SER A 73 3.61 4.64 -52.82
N GLU A 74 4.58 4.86 -51.93
CA GLU A 74 4.45 4.73 -50.48
C GLU A 74 3.29 5.60 -49.98
N GLU A 75 2.25 4.99 -49.41
CA GLU A 75 1.36 5.66 -48.47
C GLU A 75 1.39 4.91 -47.14
N THR A 76 2.24 5.41 -46.25
CA THR A 76 2.21 5.07 -44.83
C THR A 76 0.92 5.64 -44.25
N GLN A 77 -0.08 4.79 -44.01
CA GLN A 77 -1.25 5.18 -43.23
C GLN A 77 -0.85 5.37 -41.76
N GLU A 78 -0.55 6.62 -41.39
CA GLU A 78 -0.50 7.05 -40.00
C GLU A 78 -1.89 6.90 -39.37
N VAL A 79 -2.08 5.84 -38.58
CA VAL A 79 -3.22 5.75 -37.66
C VAL A 79 -2.99 6.76 -36.54
N THR A 80 -3.54 7.96 -36.70
CA THR A 80 -3.65 8.97 -35.65
C THR A 80 -4.53 8.42 -34.53
N LYS A 81 -3.90 7.90 -33.47
CA LYS A 81 -4.62 7.61 -32.22
C LYS A 81 -5.09 8.93 -31.63
N GLU A 82 -6.36 9.26 -31.81
CA GLU A 82 -6.99 10.36 -31.11
C GLU A 82 -6.80 10.19 -29.59
N THR A 83 -6.11 11.15 -28.99
CA THR A 83 -5.78 11.15 -27.56
C THR A 83 -7.06 11.40 -26.76
N LYS A 84 -7.77 10.33 -26.36
CA LYS A 84 -8.94 10.47 -25.48
C LYS A 84 -8.52 11.11 -24.17
N GLU A 85 -8.99 12.33 -23.91
CA GLU A 85 -8.72 13.01 -22.65
C GLU A 85 -9.21 12.18 -21.46
N PRO A 86 -8.41 12.09 -20.37
CA PRO A 86 -8.80 11.29 -19.24
C PRO A 86 -10.00 11.93 -18.54
N LYS A 87 -11.07 11.15 -18.35
CA LYS A 87 -12.26 11.56 -17.59
C LYS A 87 -11.86 12.17 -16.24
N PRO A 88 -12.53 13.25 -15.79
CA PRO A 88 -12.24 13.90 -14.54
C PRO A 88 -12.48 12.96 -13.35
N SER A 89 -11.88 13.33 -12.21
CA SER A 89 -11.97 12.56 -10.98
C SER A 89 -13.38 12.57 -10.41
N PRO A 90 -13.82 11.48 -9.75
CA PRO A 90 -15.13 11.43 -9.12
C PRO A 90 -15.21 12.38 -7.92
N ILE A 91 -16.34 13.08 -7.80
CA ILE A 91 -16.68 13.93 -6.66
C ILE A 91 -17.58 13.14 -5.73
N PHE A 92 -17.36 13.24 -4.42
CA PHE A 92 -18.21 12.61 -3.43
C PHE A 92 -18.81 13.68 -2.52
N LEU A 93 -20.13 13.76 -2.51
CA LEU A 93 -20.93 14.70 -1.74
C LEU A 93 -21.53 14.01 -0.51
N TYR A 94 -21.59 14.74 0.61
CA TYR A 94 -22.07 14.28 1.91
C TYR A 94 -23.16 15.21 2.43
N ASN A 95 -24.03 14.67 3.29
CA ASN A 95 -25.13 15.41 3.94
C ASN A 95 -26.08 16.06 2.93
N LEU A 96 -26.38 15.36 1.84
CA LEU A 96 -27.38 15.76 0.86
C LEU A 96 -28.70 15.07 1.19
N GLU A 97 -29.68 15.86 1.61
CA GLU A 97 -31.05 15.40 1.86
C GLU A 97 -31.81 15.25 0.52
N ASP A 98 -31.68 16.23 -0.38
CA ASP A 98 -32.36 16.23 -1.68
C ASP A 98 -31.39 16.18 -2.87
N ILE A 99 -31.61 15.18 -3.75
CA ILE A 99 -30.81 14.95 -4.96
C ILE A 99 -31.37 15.69 -6.17
N ALA A 100 -32.69 15.91 -6.21
CA ALA A 100 -33.39 16.57 -7.31
C ALA A 100 -32.73 17.90 -7.76
N PRO A 101 -32.45 18.87 -6.86
CA PRO A 101 -31.88 20.15 -7.29
C PRO A 101 -30.46 20.02 -7.86
N LEU A 102 -29.68 19.03 -7.40
CA LEU A 102 -28.36 18.76 -7.94
C LEU A 102 -28.46 18.14 -9.34
N ARG A 103 -29.39 17.20 -9.54
CA ARG A 103 -29.63 16.57 -10.83
C ARG A 103 -30.08 17.60 -11.86
N ASP A 104 -31.00 18.48 -11.49
CA ASP A 104 -31.57 19.48 -12.40
C ASP A 104 -30.54 20.59 -12.74
N TYR A 105 -29.63 20.90 -11.82
CA TYR A 105 -28.47 21.76 -12.12
C TYR A 105 -27.48 21.08 -13.07
N LEU A 106 -27.21 19.79 -12.86
CA LEU A 106 -26.31 19.01 -13.70
C LEU A 106 -26.85 18.79 -15.11
N SER A 107 -28.16 18.54 -15.27
CA SER A 107 -28.78 18.41 -16.60
C SER A 107 -28.66 19.70 -17.41
N LYS A 108 -28.83 20.86 -16.77
CA LYS A 108 -28.66 22.18 -17.40
C LYS A 108 -27.22 22.45 -17.87
N VAL A 109 -26.21 22.08 -17.07
CA VAL A 109 -24.81 22.42 -17.36
C VAL A 109 -24.11 21.39 -18.24
N ALA A 110 -24.30 20.10 -17.97
CA ALA A 110 -23.56 19.02 -18.63
C ALA A 110 -24.33 18.38 -19.78
N GLY A 111 -25.66 18.50 -19.80
CA GLY A 111 -26.55 17.62 -20.57
C GLY A 111 -26.71 16.25 -19.90
N GLU A 112 -27.88 15.63 -20.09
CA GLU A 112 -28.32 14.45 -19.32
C GLU A 112 -27.40 13.22 -19.45
N GLU A 113 -26.75 13.03 -20.61
CA GLU A 113 -25.92 11.85 -20.86
C GLU A 113 -24.46 11.99 -20.38
N LYS A 114 -24.03 13.18 -19.95
CA LYS A 114 -22.61 13.45 -19.66
C LYS A 114 -22.24 13.33 -18.18
N PHE A 115 -23.16 12.88 -17.33
CA PHE A 115 -22.88 12.63 -15.91
C PHE A 115 -23.55 11.36 -15.38
N SER A 116 -22.96 10.80 -14.33
CA SER A 116 -23.45 9.62 -13.62
C SER A 116 -23.46 9.89 -12.11
N LEU A 117 -24.60 9.60 -11.48
CA LEU A 117 -24.80 9.71 -10.03
C LEU A 117 -24.95 8.30 -9.45
N LYS A 118 -24.19 8.00 -8.40
CA LYS A 118 -24.33 6.75 -7.64
C LYS A 118 -24.44 7.05 -6.15
N CYS A 119 -25.53 6.62 -5.53
CA CYS A 119 -25.68 6.63 -4.08
C CYS A 119 -24.87 5.47 -3.47
N LEU A 120 -24.07 5.78 -2.45
CA LEU A 120 -23.29 4.80 -1.71
C LEU A 120 -24.03 4.39 -0.42
N ILE A 121 -23.65 3.22 0.10
CA ILE A 121 -24.20 2.64 1.34
C ILE A 121 -24.02 3.58 2.54
N ASN A 122 -22.98 4.42 2.53
CA ASN A 122 -22.70 5.39 3.59
C ASN A 122 -23.49 6.71 3.45
N GLY A 123 -24.53 6.76 2.60
CA GLY A 123 -25.31 7.96 2.33
C GLY A 123 -24.59 9.02 1.49
N ALA A 124 -23.37 8.75 1.02
CA ALA A 124 -22.65 9.67 0.15
C ALA A 124 -23.08 9.52 -1.31
N ILE A 125 -23.09 10.61 -2.07
CA ILE A 125 -23.39 10.60 -3.50
C ILE A 125 -22.09 10.75 -4.26
N LYS A 126 -21.77 9.75 -5.10
CA LYS A 126 -20.66 9.80 -6.04
C LYS A 126 -21.17 10.38 -7.36
N VAL A 127 -20.63 11.53 -7.71
CA VAL A 127 -20.84 12.20 -8.99
C VAL A 127 -19.63 11.92 -9.88
N GLN A 128 -19.88 11.41 -11.08
CA GLN A 128 -18.86 11.22 -12.09
C GLN A 128 -19.30 11.94 -13.36
N VAL A 129 -18.50 12.90 -13.79
CA VAL A 129 -18.76 13.72 -14.99
C VAL A 129 -17.76 13.37 -16.09
N LEU A 130 -18.11 13.67 -17.35
CA LEU A 130 -17.19 13.49 -18.48
C LEU A 130 -16.41 14.77 -18.80
N THR A 131 -17.03 15.93 -18.66
CA THR A 131 -16.46 17.24 -19.03
C THR A 131 -15.84 17.96 -17.84
N ALA A 132 -14.72 18.67 -18.05
CA ALA A 132 -14.07 19.49 -17.02
C ALA A 132 -14.94 20.69 -16.57
N GLU A 133 -15.69 21.30 -17.49
CA GLU A 133 -16.61 22.41 -17.19
C GLU A 133 -17.71 21.99 -16.21
N ALA A 134 -18.34 20.84 -16.48
CA ALA A 134 -19.35 20.26 -15.59
C ALA A 134 -18.77 19.94 -14.21
N TYR A 135 -17.52 19.47 -14.13
CA TYR A 135 -16.84 19.26 -12.86
C TYR A 135 -16.72 20.56 -12.06
N ASN A 136 -16.24 21.63 -12.70
CA ASN A 136 -16.08 22.93 -12.04
C ASN A 136 -17.43 23.51 -11.59
N ALA A 137 -18.49 23.31 -12.38
CA ALA A 137 -19.84 23.71 -12.02
C ALA A 137 -20.34 22.97 -10.75
N VAL A 138 -20.09 21.66 -10.62
CA VAL A 138 -20.43 20.91 -9.40
C VAL A 138 -19.69 21.46 -8.19
N ILE A 139 -18.40 21.76 -8.32
CA ILE A 139 -17.60 22.33 -7.23
C ILE A 139 -18.14 23.73 -6.85
N LYS A 140 -18.50 24.55 -7.83
CA LYS A 140 -19.08 25.87 -7.61
C LYS A 140 -20.42 25.78 -6.88
N TYR A 141 -21.35 24.98 -7.39
CA TYR A 141 -22.66 24.71 -6.77
C TYR A 141 -22.52 24.19 -5.34
N SER A 142 -21.57 23.27 -5.11
CA SER A 142 -21.32 22.71 -3.78
C SER A 142 -20.77 23.77 -2.81
N SER A 143 -19.98 24.72 -3.31
CA SER A 143 -19.44 25.81 -2.51
C SER A 143 -20.54 26.81 -2.14
N GLU A 144 -21.42 27.16 -3.08
CA GLU A 144 -22.56 28.06 -2.86
C GLU A 144 -23.54 27.49 -1.82
N LYS A 145 -23.86 26.20 -1.91
CA LYS A 145 -24.74 25.50 -0.96
C LYS A 145 -24.03 25.02 0.32
N ARG A 146 -22.74 25.34 0.49
CA ARG A 146 -21.90 24.93 1.64
C ARG A 146 -21.94 23.43 1.93
N LEU A 147 -21.93 22.62 0.87
CA LEU A 147 -21.97 21.17 0.97
C LEU A 147 -20.61 20.59 1.33
N GLU A 148 -20.63 19.49 2.08
CA GLU A 148 -19.44 18.74 2.41
C GLU A 148 -19.06 17.83 1.23
N LEU A 149 -17.89 18.07 0.63
CA LEU A 149 -17.38 17.27 -0.47
C LEU A 149 -15.95 16.82 -0.24
N HIS A 150 -15.59 15.74 -0.92
CA HIS A 150 -14.20 15.48 -1.23
C HIS A 150 -14.07 14.94 -2.66
N THR A 151 -12.94 15.23 -3.27
CA THR A 151 -12.60 14.85 -4.64
C THR A 151 -11.13 14.41 -4.69
N TYR A 152 -10.63 14.18 -5.89
CA TYR A 152 -9.26 13.77 -6.16
C TYR A 152 -8.63 14.67 -7.22
N GLN A 153 -7.31 14.79 -7.17
CA GLN A 153 -6.54 15.43 -8.24
C GLN A 153 -6.91 14.83 -9.59
N PHE A 154 -7.01 15.66 -10.63
CA PHE A 154 -7.26 15.17 -11.97
C PHE A 154 -6.14 14.25 -12.43
N LYS A 155 -6.55 13.27 -13.24
CA LYS A 155 -5.60 12.37 -13.86
C LYS A 155 -4.66 13.19 -14.76
N SER A 156 -5.16 14.07 -15.63
CA SER A 156 -4.36 14.90 -16.54
C SER A 156 -3.27 15.70 -15.82
N GLU A 157 -3.59 16.36 -14.71
CA GLU A 157 -2.65 17.17 -13.92
C GLU A 157 -1.60 16.36 -13.15
N ARG A 158 -1.84 15.05 -12.97
CA ARG A 158 -0.91 14.21 -12.20
C ARG A 158 0.33 13.92 -13.04
N ALA A 159 1.42 14.57 -12.66
CA ALA A 159 2.75 14.35 -13.20
C ALA A 159 3.20 12.88 -13.15
N PHE A 160 3.94 12.48 -14.17
CA PHE A 160 4.62 11.19 -14.23
C PHE A 160 5.91 11.29 -13.41
N ARG A 161 5.93 10.63 -12.25
CA ARG A 161 7.03 10.71 -11.29
C ARG A 161 8.03 9.60 -11.56
N VAL A 162 9.31 9.93 -11.65
CA VAL A 162 10.42 8.99 -11.76
C VAL A 162 11.56 9.38 -10.82
N VAL A 163 12.38 8.40 -10.45
CA VAL A 163 13.59 8.60 -9.66
C VAL A 163 14.79 8.34 -10.56
N LEU A 164 15.60 9.36 -10.77
CA LEU A 164 16.88 9.27 -11.45
C LEU A 164 17.96 8.91 -10.44
N LYS A 165 18.73 7.86 -10.70
CA LYS A 165 19.91 7.45 -9.93
C LYS A 165 21.17 7.49 -10.80
N GLY A 166 22.32 7.55 -10.13
CA GLY A 166 23.63 7.50 -10.80
C GLY A 166 24.16 8.86 -11.23
N LEU A 167 23.56 9.95 -10.75
CA LEU A 167 23.99 11.30 -11.05
C LEU A 167 24.39 12.03 -9.77
N HIS A 168 25.59 12.60 -9.73
CA HIS A 168 26.12 13.26 -8.54
C HIS A 168 25.28 14.48 -8.13
N SER A 169 25.23 14.78 -6.83
CA SER A 169 24.44 15.90 -6.30
C SER A 169 24.90 17.28 -6.79
N SER A 170 26.13 17.42 -7.27
CA SER A 170 26.66 18.67 -7.82
C SER A 170 26.07 19.04 -9.18
N THR A 171 25.43 18.10 -9.88
CA THR A 171 24.83 18.39 -11.19
C THR A 171 23.63 19.32 -11.02
N LYS A 172 23.57 20.37 -11.83
CA LYS A 172 22.49 21.37 -11.76
C LYS A 172 21.21 20.79 -12.34
N ALA A 173 20.07 21.22 -11.77
CA ALA A 173 18.76 20.79 -12.25
C ALA A 173 18.49 21.22 -13.71
N GLU A 174 19.02 22.37 -14.13
CA GLU A 174 18.83 22.90 -15.49
C GLU A 174 19.51 22.04 -16.56
N ASP A 175 20.71 21.50 -16.28
CA ASP A 175 21.43 20.63 -17.20
C ASP A 175 20.64 19.33 -17.42
N ILE A 176 20.08 18.78 -16.33
CA ILE A 176 19.22 17.58 -16.37
C ILE A 176 17.95 17.87 -17.15
N LYS A 177 17.35 19.06 -16.96
CA LYS A 177 16.13 19.47 -17.65
C LYS A 177 16.35 19.54 -19.16
N THR A 178 17.39 20.26 -19.58
CA THR A 178 17.74 20.44 -21.00
C THR A 178 17.95 19.09 -21.69
N GLU A 179 18.66 18.18 -21.04
CA GLU A 179 18.95 16.87 -21.60
C GLU A 179 17.72 15.96 -21.66
N LEU A 180 16.81 16.04 -20.68
CA LEU A 180 15.52 15.34 -20.73
C LEU A 180 14.60 15.91 -21.81
N GLU A 181 14.61 17.22 -22.03
CA GLU A 181 13.88 17.87 -23.11
C GLU A 181 14.42 17.45 -24.49
N ARG A 182 15.75 17.33 -24.64
CA ARG A 182 16.40 16.78 -25.84
C ARG A 182 15.98 15.34 -26.13
N LEU A 183 15.72 14.54 -25.09
CA LEU A 183 15.20 13.18 -25.20
C LEU A 183 13.67 13.13 -25.41
N GLY A 184 13.01 14.28 -25.56
CA GLY A 184 11.59 14.40 -25.89
C GLY A 184 10.65 14.33 -24.68
N HIS A 185 11.17 14.45 -23.46
CA HIS A 185 10.41 14.43 -22.21
C HIS A 185 10.30 15.84 -21.61
N LYS A 186 9.06 16.33 -21.46
CA LYS A 186 8.81 17.64 -20.85
C LYS A 186 8.81 17.53 -19.32
N VAL A 187 9.70 18.28 -18.68
CA VAL A 187 9.93 18.23 -17.22
C VAL A 187 9.16 19.34 -16.51
N GLN A 188 8.42 18.99 -15.46
CA GLN A 188 7.72 19.94 -14.59
C GLN A 188 8.59 20.42 -13.42
N SER A 189 9.29 19.49 -12.74
CA SER A 189 10.16 19.84 -11.61
C SER A 189 11.18 18.75 -11.31
N ILE A 190 12.39 19.14 -10.91
CA ILE A 190 13.47 18.25 -10.49
C ILE A 190 13.87 18.58 -9.06
N ILE A 191 13.94 17.59 -8.18
CA ILE A 191 14.27 17.77 -6.77
C ILE A 191 15.34 16.75 -6.35
N ASN A 192 16.50 17.20 -5.87
CA ASN A 192 17.53 16.31 -5.33
C ASN A 192 17.02 15.59 -4.06
N VAL A 193 17.26 14.28 -3.99
CA VAL A 193 16.90 13.46 -2.84
C VAL A 193 17.93 13.62 -1.74
N ARG A 194 17.49 14.05 -0.55
CA ARG A 194 18.37 14.18 0.62
C ARG A 194 18.26 12.97 1.54
N GLN A 195 19.37 12.59 2.17
CA GLN A 195 19.38 11.56 3.21
C GLN A 195 18.48 11.98 4.38
N ARG A 196 17.69 11.03 4.91
CA ARG A 196 16.65 11.33 5.90
C ARG A 196 17.20 11.98 7.18
N THR A 197 18.32 11.45 7.69
CA THR A 197 18.90 11.84 8.98
C THR A 197 19.87 13.02 8.84
N THR A 198 20.93 12.87 8.04
CA THR A 198 22.03 13.86 7.90
C THR A 198 21.69 15.04 6.99
N LYS A 199 20.60 14.96 6.21
CA LYS A 199 20.18 15.96 5.21
C LYS A 199 21.16 16.22 4.06
N VAL A 200 22.22 15.42 3.96
CA VAL A 200 23.19 15.47 2.86
C VAL A 200 22.49 15.06 1.54
N PRO A 201 22.75 15.77 0.42
CA PRO A 201 22.19 15.41 -0.87
C PRO A 201 22.76 14.09 -1.37
N LEU A 202 21.91 13.26 -1.97
CA LEU A 202 22.30 11.98 -2.56
C LEU A 202 22.50 12.13 -4.07
N SER A 203 23.18 11.16 -4.66
CA SER A 203 23.30 11.01 -6.11
C SER A 203 22.01 10.50 -6.77
N MET A 204 20.89 11.12 -6.41
CA MET A 204 19.53 10.75 -6.79
C MET A 204 18.65 11.99 -6.92
N PHE A 205 17.78 12.01 -7.93
CA PHE A 205 16.84 13.10 -8.19
C PHE A 205 15.41 12.56 -8.39
N ASN A 206 14.43 13.22 -7.78
CA ASN A 206 13.02 13.03 -8.13
C ASN A 206 12.70 13.93 -9.32
N VAL A 207 12.28 13.33 -10.42
CA VAL A 207 11.88 14.04 -11.64
C VAL A 207 10.38 13.87 -11.83
N ASN A 208 9.67 15.00 -11.90
CA ASN A 208 8.25 15.03 -12.26
C ASN A 208 8.15 15.48 -13.72
N LEU A 209 7.60 14.62 -14.57
CA LEU A 209 7.36 14.89 -15.98
C LEU A 209 5.88 15.22 -16.20
N GLU A 210 5.59 16.04 -17.20
CA GLU A 210 4.22 16.20 -17.69
C GLU A 210 3.74 14.88 -18.29
N ARG A 211 2.44 14.58 -18.19
CA ARG A 211 1.92 13.32 -18.70
C ARG A 211 1.99 13.30 -20.23
N LYS A 212 2.71 12.31 -20.76
CA LYS A 212 2.75 11.94 -22.17
C LYS A 212 2.81 10.41 -22.27
N ASP A 213 2.23 9.82 -23.31
CA ASP A 213 2.23 8.36 -23.49
C ASP A 213 3.65 7.80 -23.72
N SER A 214 4.52 8.60 -24.35
CA SER A 214 5.95 8.29 -24.58
C SER A 214 6.79 8.29 -23.29
N ASN A 215 6.29 8.79 -22.14
CA ASN A 215 7.09 8.84 -20.91
C ASN A 215 7.55 7.48 -20.37
N LYS A 216 6.95 6.37 -20.80
CA LYS A 216 7.42 5.03 -20.40
C LYS A 216 8.78 4.68 -21.00
N GLU A 217 9.17 5.35 -22.09
CA GLU A 217 10.45 5.14 -22.77
C GLU A 217 11.63 5.63 -21.92
N ILE A 218 11.38 6.49 -20.93
CA ILE A 218 12.42 7.01 -20.05
C ILE A 218 13.16 5.91 -19.29
N TYR A 219 12.50 4.78 -19.00
CA TYR A 219 13.10 3.65 -18.31
C TYR A 219 14.16 2.90 -19.15
N LYS A 220 14.21 3.15 -20.47
CA LYS A 220 15.21 2.56 -21.36
C LYS A 220 16.50 3.37 -21.42
N ILE A 221 16.49 4.63 -20.96
CA ILE A 221 17.66 5.51 -20.98
C ILE A 221 18.64 5.06 -19.89
N ASN A 222 19.87 4.76 -20.29
CA ASN A 222 20.94 4.28 -19.41
C ASN A 222 22.16 5.23 -19.36
N ARG A 223 22.21 6.24 -20.23
CA ARG A 223 23.32 7.20 -20.33
C ARG A 223 22.78 8.60 -20.55
N MET A 224 23.29 9.55 -19.77
CA MET A 224 22.89 10.96 -19.82
C MET A 224 24.01 11.82 -19.21
N LEU A 225 24.33 12.98 -19.79
CA LEU A 225 25.41 13.87 -19.32
C LEU A 225 26.76 13.13 -19.12
N HIS A 226 27.11 12.24 -20.05
CA HIS A 226 28.28 11.35 -19.97
C HIS A 226 28.34 10.43 -18.74
N CYS A 227 27.28 10.36 -17.94
CA CYS A 227 27.15 9.50 -16.79
C CYS A 227 26.29 8.28 -17.12
N VAL A 228 26.55 7.16 -16.45
CA VAL A 228 25.66 5.99 -16.46
C VAL A 228 24.55 6.25 -15.45
N VAL A 229 23.31 6.26 -15.93
CA VAL A 229 22.13 6.61 -15.14
C VAL A 229 21.10 5.51 -15.18
N GLU A 230 20.24 5.47 -14.16
CA GLU A 230 19.12 4.53 -14.09
C GLU A 230 17.85 5.27 -13.67
N PHE A 231 16.79 5.14 -14.46
CA PHE A 231 15.47 5.62 -14.10
C PHE A 231 14.66 4.50 -13.43
N GLN A 232 14.18 4.75 -12.22
CA GLN A 232 13.32 3.82 -11.49
C GLN A 232 11.95 4.45 -11.20
N PRO A 233 10.87 3.65 -11.16
CA PRO A 233 9.61 4.13 -10.63
C PRO A 233 9.75 4.47 -9.14
N PRO A 234 9.05 5.53 -8.65
CA PRO A 234 9.05 5.83 -7.22
C PRO A 234 8.51 4.65 -6.42
N ARG A 235 9.18 4.35 -5.30
CA ARG A 235 8.74 3.27 -4.42
C ARG A 235 7.32 3.52 -3.93
N ALA A 236 6.42 2.58 -4.21
CA ALA A 236 5.05 2.64 -3.76
C ALA A 236 5.00 2.58 -2.23
N LYS A 237 4.47 3.62 -1.60
CA LYS A 237 4.21 3.62 -0.16
C LYS A 237 2.90 2.88 0.08
N ARG A 238 2.93 1.83 0.90
CA ARG A 238 1.73 1.11 1.38
C ARG A 238 1.15 1.87 2.58
N GLU A 239 0.86 3.15 2.39
CA GLU A 239 0.29 4.00 3.43
C GLU A 239 -1.05 4.54 2.94
N LEU A 240 -2.10 4.34 3.73
CA LEU A 240 -3.39 4.93 3.44
C LEU A 240 -3.35 6.43 3.78
N PRO A 241 -3.59 7.33 2.81
CA PRO A 241 -3.58 8.77 3.09
C PRO A 241 -4.72 9.10 4.05
N GLN A 242 -4.43 9.94 5.05
CA GLN A 242 -5.40 10.47 5.99
C GLN A 242 -5.56 11.97 5.75
N CYS A 243 -6.79 12.43 5.65
CA CYS A 243 -7.08 13.83 5.44
C CYS A 243 -6.85 14.63 6.73
N CYS A 244 -5.88 15.54 6.75
CA CYS A 244 -5.62 16.36 7.93
C CYS A 244 -6.74 17.36 8.29
N ARG A 245 -7.76 17.52 7.43
CA ARG A 245 -8.95 18.35 7.69
C ARG A 245 -10.02 17.56 8.42
N CYS A 246 -10.58 16.52 7.80
CA CYS A 246 -11.70 15.74 8.37
C CYS A 246 -11.30 14.44 9.09
N GLN A 247 -10.00 14.10 9.10
CA GLN A 247 -9.40 12.88 9.68
C GLN A 247 -9.79 11.55 9.05
N GLN A 248 -10.67 11.54 8.04
CA GLN A 248 -11.02 10.33 7.29
C GLN A 248 -9.89 9.89 6.36
N PHE A 249 -9.90 8.60 6.03
CA PHE A 249 -8.91 7.97 5.17
C PHE A 249 -9.31 8.03 3.68
N GLY A 250 -8.31 7.92 2.80
CA GLY A 250 -8.49 7.75 1.36
C GLY A 250 -8.46 9.04 0.53
N HIS A 251 -8.25 10.22 1.14
CA HIS A 251 -8.09 11.48 0.43
C HIS A 251 -7.23 12.48 1.23
N THR A 252 -6.82 13.60 0.62
CA THR A 252 -5.97 14.61 1.25
C THR A 252 -6.73 15.92 1.52
N LYS A 253 -6.15 16.79 2.36
CA LYS A 253 -6.75 18.09 2.73
C LYS A 253 -7.02 19.00 1.53
N ALA A 254 -6.16 18.96 0.50
CA ALA A 254 -6.26 19.83 -0.67
C ALA A 254 -7.57 19.66 -1.45
N TYR A 255 -8.15 18.46 -1.42
CA TYR A 255 -9.36 18.11 -2.17
C TYR A 255 -10.54 17.77 -1.24
N CYS A 256 -10.58 18.38 -0.05
CA CYS A 256 -11.58 18.12 0.97
C CYS A 256 -12.18 19.44 1.46
N SER A 257 -13.50 19.61 1.31
CA SER A 257 -14.24 20.75 1.85
C SER A 257 -15.00 20.43 3.13
N ARG A 258 -14.95 19.18 3.61
CA ARG A 258 -15.71 18.75 4.80
C ARG A 258 -15.34 19.54 6.06
N LYS A 259 -16.22 19.52 7.05
CA LYS A 259 -15.98 20.17 8.35
C LYS A 259 -14.68 19.65 8.97
N PRO A 260 -13.85 20.55 9.55
CA PRO A 260 -12.62 20.14 10.18
C PRO A 260 -12.90 19.31 11.43
N ARG A 261 -12.05 18.32 11.69
CA ARG A 261 -12.06 17.48 12.88
C ARG A 261 -10.67 17.48 13.49
N CYS A 262 -10.57 17.66 14.80
CA CYS A 262 -9.30 17.67 15.50
C CYS A 262 -8.73 16.26 15.65
N VAL A 263 -7.42 16.08 15.38
CA VAL A 263 -6.71 14.80 15.56
C VAL A 263 -6.72 14.32 17.01
N LYS A 264 -6.71 15.24 17.97
CA LYS A 264 -6.55 14.96 19.41
C LYS A 264 -7.87 14.66 20.11
N CYS A 265 -8.88 15.51 19.92
CA CYS A 265 -10.14 15.47 20.68
C CYS A 265 -11.39 15.20 19.84
N SER A 266 -11.27 15.05 18.52
CA SER A 266 -12.41 14.89 17.60
C SER A 266 -13.38 16.09 17.50
N GLY A 267 -13.06 17.24 18.11
CA GLY A 267 -13.87 18.46 18.03
C GLY A 267 -13.90 19.09 16.63
N GLU A 268 -14.87 19.97 16.40
CA GLU A 268 -15.12 20.66 15.11
C GLU A 268 -14.20 21.88 14.89
N HIS A 269 -12.90 21.64 14.90
CA HIS A 269 -11.87 22.66 14.66
C HIS A 269 -10.63 22.03 14.03
N LEU A 270 -9.76 22.86 13.45
CA LEU A 270 -8.47 22.38 12.97
C LEU A 270 -7.55 22.04 14.15
N THR A 271 -6.68 21.03 14.00
CA THR A 271 -5.78 20.63 15.09
C THR A 271 -4.87 21.76 15.60
N ALA A 272 -4.58 22.76 14.75
CA ALA A 272 -3.82 23.95 15.14
C ALA A 272 -4.56 24.87 16.12
N GLU A 273 -5.90 24.90 16.05
CA GLU A 273 -6.79 25.71 16.90
C GLU A 273 -7.21 24.95 18.17
N CYS A 274 -6.67 23.75 18.39
CA CYS A 274 -7.08 22.93 19.51
C CYS A 274 -6.64 23.53 20.84
N PRO A 275 -7.53 23.68 21.84
CA PRO A 275 -7.15 24.18 23.17
C PRO A 275 -6.15 23.24 23.87
N ARG A 276 -6.15 21.96 23.50
CA ARG A 276 -5.24 20.94 24.02
C ARG A 276 -3.89 21.05 23.31
N LYS A 277 -3.02 21.91 23.82
CA LYS A 277 -1.65 22.07 23.30
C LYS A 277 -0.72 20.96 23.82
N GLU A 278 -0.88 20.58 25.08
CA GLU A 278 -0.06 19.59 25.78
C GLU A 278 -0.57 18.14 25.64
N ARG A 279 0.16 17.20 26.24
CA ARG A 279 -0.18 15.76 26.25
C ARG A 279 -1.37 15.54 27.18
N ASP A 280 -2.55 15.44 26.58
CA ASP A 280 -3.79 15.17 27.28
C ASP A 280 -4.11 13.66 27.31
N PRO A 281 -4.43 13.06 28.47
CA PRO A 281 -4.87 11.66 28.55
C PRO A 281 -6.23 11.42 27.88
N GLN A 282 -7.10 12.43 27.76
CA GLN A 282 -8.45 12.32 27.19
C GLN A 282 -8.47 12.44 25.66
N VAL A 283 -7.53 11.82 24.95
CA VAL A 283 -7.55 11.80 23.48
C VAL A 283 -8.71 10.94 22.96
N LYS A 284 -9.36 11.40 21.90
CA LYS A 284 -10.46 10.70 21.24
C LYS A 284 -10.22 10.62 19.74
N CYS A 285 -10.31 9.43 19.19
CA CYS A 285 -10.13 9.18 17.77
C CYS A 285 -11.38 9.57 16.98
N ALA A 286 -11.23 10.42 15.96
CA ALA A 286 -12.34 10.89 15.13
C ALA A 286 -12.98 9.78 14.27
N ASN A 287 -12.28 8.67 14.06
CA ASN A 287 -12.73 7.58 13.19
C ASN A 287 -13.36 6.41 13.95
N CYS A 288 -12.83 6.03 15.12
CA CYS A 288 -13.32 4.89 15.89
C CYS A 288 -13.84 5.25 17.29
N GLY A 289 -13.70 6.50 17.74
CA GLY A 289 -14.10 6.93 19.07
C GLY A 289 -13.22 6.46 20.24
N GLY A 290 -12.19 5.64 19.98
CA GLY A 290 -11.30 5.09 21.01
C GLY A 290 -10.34 6.12 21.64
N ALA A 291 -9.73 5.73 22.76
CA ALA A 291 -8.80 6.54 23.57
C ALA A 291 -7.39 6.66 22.94
N HIS A 292 -7.31 7.20 21.73
CA HIS A 292 -6.05 7.48 21.02
C HIS A 292 -6.26 8.61 19.99
N PRO A 293 -5.21 9.31 19.54
CA PRO A 293 -5.34 10.31 18.48
C PRO A 293 -5.70 9.68 17.14
N ALA A 294 -6.40 10.42 16.26
CA ALA A 294 -6.88 9.90 14.98
C ALA A 294 -5.77 9.39 14.02
N ASN A 295 -4.53 9.85 14.19
CA ASN A 295 -3.35 9.42 13.42
C ASN A 295 -2.67 8.16 13.99
N TYR A 296 -3.22 7.56 15.05
CA TYR A 296 -2.65 6.34 15.61
C TYR A 296 -2.80 5.17 14.63
N ARG A 297 -1.67 4.64 14.15
CA ARG A 297 -1.64 3.55 13.16
C ARG A 297 -2.18 2.22 13.69
N GLY A 298 -2.28 2.08 15.01
CA GLY A 298 -2.87 0.93 15.67
C GLY A 298 -4.41 0.92 15.71
N CYS A 299 -5.07 1.99 15.26
CA CYS A 299 -6.54 2.10 15.21
C CYS A 299 -7.17 0.96 14.39
N GLU A 300 -8.27 0.40 14.89
CA GLU A 300 -8.94 -0.75 14.27
C GLU A 300 -9.50 -0.40 12.88
N ILE A 301 -10.16 0.75 12.73
CA ILE A 301 -10.65 1.24 11.44
C ILE A 301 -9.49 1.43 10.44
N HIS A 302 -8.36 1.98 10.90
CA HIS A 302 -7.17 2.13 10.06
C HIS A 302 -6.63 0.76 9.62
N LYS A 303 -6.51 -0.21 10.54
CA LYS A 303 -6.04 -1.57 10.22
C LYS A 303 -6.97 -2.27 9.23
N GLN A 304 -8.29 -2.17 9.41
CA GLN A 304 -9.27 -2.77 8.51
C GLN A 304 -9.17 -2.20 7.10
N LEU A 305 -9.15 -0.87 6.97
CA LEU A 305 -8.97 -0.21 5.68
C LEU A 305 -7.61 -0.56 5.05
N GLN A 306 -6.54 -0.54 5.83
CA GLN A 306 -5.21 -0.91 5.36
C GLN A 306 -5.18 -2.34 4.78
N ARG A 307 -5.82 -3.32 5.44
CA ARG A 307 -5.94 -4.69 4.92
C ARG A 307 -6.78 -4.75 3.63
N ARG A 308 -7.85 -3.97 3.55
CA ARG A 308 -8.73 -3.92 2.36
C ARG A 308 -8.05 -3.31 1.14
N TYR A 309 -7.32 -2.20 1.32
CA TYR A 309 -6.63 -1.52 0.23
C TYR A 309 -5.31 -2.19 -0.15
N PHE A 310 -4.63 -2.80 0.83
CA PHE A 310 -3.34 -3.44 0.64
C PHE A 310 -3.37 -4.86 1.22
N PRO A 311 -4.13 -5.79 0.60
CA PRO A 311 -4.17 -7.18 1.07
C PRO A 311 -2.75 -7.75 1.14
N LYS A 312 -2.49 -8.57 2.15
CA LYS A 312 -1.27 -9.37 2.17
C LYS A 312 -1.36 -10.31 0.97
N LEU A 313 -0.27 -10.43 0.22
CA LEU A 313 -0.13 -11.51 -0.76
C LEU A 313 -0.36 -12.81 0.03
N ARG A 314 -1.38 -13.57 -0.36
CA ARG A 314 -1.65 -14.85 0.27
C ARG A 314 -0.41 -15.69 0.09
N GLU A 315 0.17 -16.15 1.20
CA GLU A 315 1.20 -17.17 1.14
C GLU A 315 0.57 -18.36 0.43
N LYS A 316 1.18 -18.80 -0.68
CA LYS A 316 0.84 -20.10 -1.27
C LYS A 316 1.17 -21.13 -0.20
N THR A 317 0.19 -21.42 0.65
CA THR A 317 0.16 -22.66 1.41
C THR A 317 0.16 -23.72 0.34
N LEU A 318 1.31 -24.37 0.14
CA LEU A 318 1.40 -25.63 -0.57
C LEU A 318 0.50 -26.57 0.22
N ALA A 319 -0.79 -26.60 -0.12
CA ALA A 319 -1.69 -27.59 0.39
C ALA A 319 -1.12 -28.93 -0.07
N ARG A 320 -0.47 -29.64 0.85
CA ARG A 320 -0.25 -31.08 0.72
C ARG A 320 -1.63 -31.66 0.47
N THR A 321 -1.90 -31.98 -0.79
CA THR A 321 -2.96 -32.91 -1.18
C THR A 321 -2.61 -34.25 -0.54
N GLY A 322 -3.08 -34.45 0.69
CA GLY A 322 -3.23 -35.78 1.27
C GLY A 322 -4.49 -36.38 0.67
N ASN A 323 -4.35 -37.00 -0.50
CA ASN A 323 -5.30 -37.99 -0.99
C ASN A 323 -4.52 -39.01 -1.81
N SER A 324 -4.02 -40.03 -1.12
CA SER A 324 -3.76 -41.37 -1.65
C SER A 324 -4.90 -42.23 -1.07
N ASP A 325 -5.59 -43.10 -1.78
CA ASP A 325 -5.06 -44.07 -2.73
C ASP A 325 -6.06 -44.44 -3.84
N ASN A 326 -5.53 -44.59 -5.06
CA ASN A 326 -5.85 -45.75 -5.88
C ASN A 326 -4.66 -46.09 -6.81
N GLY A 327 -4.08 -47.27 -6.61
CA GLY A 327 -3.50 -48.13 -7.64
C GLY A 327 -2.35 -47.64 -8.53
N ASN A 328 -1.12 -47.99 -8.11
CA ASN A 328 -0.08 -48.63 -8.93
C ASN A 328 0.41 -47.91 -10.21
N GLN A 329 1.63 -47.36 -10.17
CA GLN A 329 2.77 -47.94 -10.90
C GLN A 329 4.11 -47.26 -10.54
N ASN A 330 5.12 -48.12 -10.55
CA ASN A 330 6.50 -48.00 -10.15
C ASN A 330 7.33 -47.01 -10.99
N VAL A 331 7.93 -46.01 -10.35
CA VAL A 331 9.24 -45.46 -10.75
C VAL A 331 10.04 -45.14 -9.49
N ASN A 332 11.00 -46.01 -9.18
CA ASN A 332 12.07 -45.77 -8.21
C ASN A 332 13.02 -44.69 -8.73
N ASN A 333 13.02 -43.52 -8.08
CA ASN A 333 14.23 -42.78 -7.70
C ASN A 333 13.84 -41.61 -6.78
N GLY A 334 13.64 -41.91 -5.50
CA GLY A 334 13.40 -40.92 -4.45
C GLY A 334 14.60 -40.81 -3.53
N MET A 335 15.36 -39.71 -3.63
CA MET A 335 16.25 -39.28 -2.56
C MET A 335 15.38 -38.78 -1.40
N THR A 336 15.40 -39.51 -0.28
CA THR A 336 14.75 -39.14 0.97
C THR A 336 15.41 -37.87 1.52
N ILE A 337 14.70 -36.73 1.51
CA ILE A 337 15.15 -35.53 2.21
C ILE A 337 14.84 -35.68 3.70
N THR A 338 15.87 -35.99 4.48
CA THR A 338 15.86 -35.82 5.94
C THR A 338 15.79 -34.33 6.30
N PRO A 339 14.94 -33.91 7.25
CA PRO A 339 14.84 -32.52 7.64
C PRO A 339 16.09 -32.10 8.43
N GLY A 340 16.82 -31.09 7.93
CA GLY A 340 17.99 -30.54 8.62
C GLY A 340 19.13 -30.00 7.74
N LEU A 341 19.05 -30.13 6.42
CA LEU A 341 20.14 -29.69 5.54
C LEU A 341 19.80 -28.37 4.84
N SER A 342 20.60 -27.34 5.09
CA SER A 342 20.54 -26.08 4.34
C SER A 342 21.24 -26.23 2.98
N PHE A 343 20.85 -25.41 2.02
CA PHE A 343 21.34 -25.41 0.64
C PHE A 343 22.89 -25.39 0.53
N SER A 344 23.59 -24.79 1.49
CA SER A 344 25.06 -24.76 1.51
C SER A 344 25.72 -26.10 1.83
N GLY A 345 25.01 -27.05 2.46
CA GLY A 345 25.52 -28.38 2.78
C GLY A 345 25.56 -29.33 1.58
N VAL A 346 24.71 -29.12 0.57
CA VAL A 346 24.61 -29.96 -0.62
C VAL A 346 25.68 -29.61 -1.67
N VAL A 347 26.14 -28.36 -1.69
CA VAL A 347 27.18 -27.89 -2.63
C VAL A 347 28.59 -28.34 -2.22
N ARG A 348 28.78 -28.74 -0.95
CA ARG A 348 30.05 -29.30 -0.46
C ARG A 348 29.97 -30.83 -0.52
N GLY A 349 30.09 -31.36 -1.74
CA GLY A 349 30.11 -32.79 -2.00
C GLY A 349 31.14 -33.53 -1.12
N ASN A 350 30.70 -34.68 -0.63
CA ASN A 350 31.45 -35.60 0.20
C ASN A 350 32.45 -36.37 -0.68
N THR A 351 33.75 -36.16 -0.51
CA THR A 351 34.80 -37.10 -0.95
C THR A 351 35.79 -37.31 0.20
N GLN A 352 35.70 -38.46 0.86
CA GLN A 352 36.88 -39.16 1.39
C GLN A 352 37.44 -39.92 0.16
N THR A 353 38.73 -40.00 -0.15
CA THR A 353 39.89 -40.25 0.70
C THR A 353 41.21 -40.03 -0.09
N THR A 354 42.28 -39.71 0.65
CA THR A 354 43.73 -39.90 0.40
C THR A 354 44.57 -38.84 -0.34
N ALA A 355 45.74 -38.61 0.30
CA ALA A 355 47.00 -38.01 -0.15
C ALA A 355 47.21 -36.48 -0.01
N ASN A 356 48.02 -36.14 1.01
CA ASN A 356 48.76 -34.90 1.28
C ASN A 356 49.79 -34.59 0.16
N PRO A 357 50.32 -33.34 0.00
CA PRO A 357 51.14 -32.68 1.04
C PRO A 357 51.08 -31.13 1.20
N SER A 358 51.34 -30.75 2.47
CA SER A 358 52.13 -29.63 3.04
C SER A 358 52.14 -28.22 2.39
N ASN A 359 51.59 -27.23 3.12
CA ASN A 359 52.38 -26.19 3.82
C ASN A 359 51.48 -25.20 4.61
N ASN A 360 51.85 -24.96 5.88
CA ASN A 360 51.28 -24.02 6.87
C ASN A 360 51.75 -22.55 6.56
N PRO A 361 51.25 -21.43 7.18
CA PRO A 361 50.72 -21.31 8.55
C PRO A 361 49.48 -20.42 8.85
N SER A 362 48.80 -20.81 9.95
CA SER A 362 48.09 -20.03 11.01
C SER A 362 46.65 -19.50 10.81
N PRO A 363 45.69 -19.87 11.70
CA PRO A 363 44.39 -19.20 11.85
C PRO A 363 44.36 -18.25 13.06
N VAL A 364 43.80 -17.05 12.87
CA VAL A 364 43.49 -16.09 13.93
C VAL A 364 42.21 -16.54 14.65
N GLN A 365 42.28 -16.71 15.97
CA GLN A 365 41.13 -17.09 16.81
C GLN A 365 40.30 -15.87 17.22
N TYR A 366 38.99 -15.96 17.03
CA TYR A 366 37.99 -15.04 17.61
C TYR A 366 37.15 -15.87 18.60
N SER A 367 37.43 -15.77 19.90
CA SER A 367 36.61 -16.44 20.93
C SER A 367 36.54 -15.76 22.30
N ASN A 368 37.13 -14.58 22.52
CA ASN A 368 37.20 -14.00 23.87
C ASN A 368 36.23 -12.84 24.18
N ASP A 369 35.56 -12.24 23.19
CA ASP A 369 34.78 -10.99 23.38
C ASP A 369 33.52 -11.12 24.27
N MET A 370 32.90 -12.31 24.34
CA MET A 370 31.65 -12.48 25.09
C MET A 370 31.86 -12.64 26.60
N SER A 371 33.05 -13.09 27.00
CA SER A 371 33.45 -13.25 28.41
C SER A 371 33.77 -11.91 29.04
N GLU A 372 34.57 -11.09 28.36
CA GLU A 372 34.94 -9.73 28.82
C GLU A 372 33.72 -8.82 28.94
N LEU A 373 32.78 -8.87 27.99
CA LEU A 373 31.56 -8.06 28.06
C LEU A 373 30.69 -8.44 29.26
N LYS A 374 30.61 -9.73 29.60
CA LYS A 374 29.84 -10.22 30.74
C LYS A 374 30.49 -9.80 32.07
N GLU A 375 31.82 -9.77 32.12
CA GLU A 375 32.57 -9.38 33.31
C GLU A 375 32.48 -7.87 33.56
N MET A 376 32.58 -7.07 32.49
CA MET A 376 32.40 -5.62 32.54
C MET A 376 30.98 -5.21 32.97
N MET A 377 29.96 -5.94 32.52
CA MET A 377 28.57 -5.69 32.89
C MET A 377 28.28 -6.08 34.35
N LYS A 378 28.97 -7.09 34.88
CA LYS A 378 28.90 -7.48 36.30
C LYS A 378 29.56 -6.44 37.22
N GLY A 379 30.68 -5.86 36.79
CA GLY A 379 31.36 -4.76 37.49
C GLY A 379 30.47 -3.51 37.60
N LEU A 380 29.76 -3.16 36.53
CA LEU A 380 28.84 -2.02 36.54
C LEU A 380 27.67 -2.20 37.53
N MET A 381 27.13 -3.42 37.62
CA MET A 381 26.07 -3.75 38.58
C MET A 381 26.56 -3.66 40.03
N GLN A 382 27.79 -4.09 40.32
CA GLN A 382 28.37 -3.97 41.65
C GLN A 382 28.61 -2.51 42.05
N GLN A 383 29.09 -1.66 41.14
CA GLN A 383 29.27 -0.23 41.42
C GLN A 383 27.94 0.48 41.70
N MET A 384 26.88 0.16 40.95
CA MET A 384 25.54 0.68 41.24
C MET A 384 25.01 0.23 42.60
N SER A 385 25.28 -1.02 43.01
CA SER A 385 24.86 -1.52 44.32
C SER A 385 25.60 -0.83 45.47
N ALA A 386 26.90 -0.56 45.32
CA ALA A 386 27.73 0.14 46.30
C ALA A 386 27.31 1.61 46.48
N MET A 387 26.91 2.28 45.39
CA MET A 387 26.43 3.66 45.43
C MET A 387 25.06 3.77 46.13
N MET A 388 24.19 2.76 45.96
CA MET A 388 22.89 2.70 46.67
C MET A 388 23.04 2.42 48.17
N THR A 389 24.04 1.62 48.58
CA THR A 389 24.33 1.40 50.00
C THR A 389 24.95 2.62 50.68
N LEU A 390 25.71 3.45 49.94
CA LEU A 390 26.28 4.70 50.46
C LEU A 390 25.22 5.80 50.65
N LEU A 391 24.17 5.79 49.83
CA LEU A 391 23.04 6.72 49.94
C LEU A 391 22.02 6.35 51.04
N THR A 392 22.16 5.18 51.67
CA THR A 392 21.25 4.67 52.71
C THR A 392 21.85 4.70 54.13
N GLN A 393 23.09 5.19 54.28
CA GLN A 393 23.79 5.34 55.58
C GLN A 393 23.99 6.81 56.00
N ILE A 394 23.09 7.72 55.62
CA ILE A 394 23.01 9.08 56.18
C ILE A 394 21.73 9.21 56.99
#